data_AF-A0A2T1EH65-F1
#
_entry.id   AF-A0A2T1EH65-F1
#
_cell.length_a   1.000
_cell.length_b   1.000
_cell.length_c   1.000
_cell.angle_alpha   90.00
_cell.angle_beta   90.00
_cell.angle_gamma   90.00
#
_symmetry.space_group_name_H-M   'P 1'
#
loop_
_entity.id
_entity.type
_entity.pdbx_description
1 polymer ?
#
loop_
_entity_poly.entity_id
_entity_poly.type
_entity_poly.pdbx_seq_one_letter_code
_entity_poly.pdbx_strand_id
1 'polypeptide(L)'
;MESQQQQLKYTEPTTSEVVKTAEQASLTELPPAVKFNQQLRRVGTQTSTFLVQLPDYIGGLFNDYKQPIVTVALIAVTFITLKVVLGVIDALNDIPLLIPTFELIGISYLVWFSIRYLIRASNRQELSKVLQSLKAQVLGS
;
A
#
# COMPACT_ATOMS: atom_id res chain seq x y z
N MET A 1 8.79 -31.69 61.47
CA MET A 1 8.07 -30.74 60.60
C MET A 1 6.72 -30.50 61.24
N GLU A 2 6.41 -29.26 61.57
CA GLU A 2 5.16 -28.93 62.27
C GLU A 2 3.96 -28.85 61.32
N SER A 3 2.78 -29.19 61.85
CA SER A 3 1.61 -28.29 61.87
C SER A 3 0.47 -28.99 62.62
N GLN A 4 -0.07 -28.35 63.67
CA GLN A 4 -1.18 -28.93 64.43
C GLN A 4 -2.51 -28.59 63.76
N GLN A 5 -3.40 -29.57 63.61
CA GLN A 5 -4.82 -29.35 63.32
C GLN A 5 -5.68 -29.94 64.43
N GLN A 6 -6.37 -29.05 65.16
CA GLN A 6 -7.60 -29.30 65.91
C GLN A 6 -8.36 -27.97 65.88
N GLN A 7 -9.50 -27.90 65.16
CA GLN A 7 -10.83 -28.15 65.70
C GLN A 7 -11.16 -27.35 66.96
N LEU A 8 -12.23 -26.55 66.87
CA LEU A 8 -13.41 -26.71 67.75
C LEU A 8 -14.67 -26.29 66.98
N LYS A 9 -15.84 -26.69 67.50
CA LYS A 9 -17.17 -26.57 66.87
C LYS A 9 -18.21 -26.23 67.94
N TYR A 10 -19.18 -25.37 67.61
CA TYR A 10 -20.57 -25.17 68.09
C TYR A 10 -21.01 -23.75 67.60
N THR A 11 -22.21 -23.42 67.10
CA THR A 11 -23.62 -23.73 67.47
C THR A 11 -24.04 -22.92 68.71
N GLU A 12 -25.01 -21.99 68.72
CA GLU A 12 -25.98 -21.40 67.74
C GLU A 12 -26.58 -20.08 68.39
N PRO A 13 -27.72 -19.41 68.03
CA PRO A 13 -28.74 -19.57 66.95
C PRO A 13 -29.23 -18.27 66.21
N THR A 14 -30.03 -18.45 65.13
CA THR A 14 -31.34 -17.80 64.79
C THR A 14 -31.69 -16.29 64.98
N THR A 15 -32.21 -15.68 63.90
CA THR A 15 -33.20 -14.56 63.80
C THR A 15 -32.77 -13.08 63.96
N SER A 16 -32.75 -12.40 62.80
CA SER A 16 -33.25 -11.05 62.52
C SER A 16 -32.82 -9.84 63.36
N GLU A 17 -31.80 -9.13 62.85
CA GLU A 17 -31.88 -7.67 62.70
C GLU A 17 -31.70 -7.26 61.22
N VAL A 18 -32.51 -6.28 60.79
CA VAL A 18 -32.23 -5.28 59.74
C VAL A 18 -31.39 -5.78 58.54
N VAL A 19 -31.98 -6.25 57.44
CA VAL A 19 -32.85 -5.49 56.51
C VAL A 19 -32.36 -4.05 56.26
N LYS A 20 -31.06 -3.91 55.93
CA LYS A 20 -30.44 -2.85 55.09
C LYS A 20 -29.06 -3.33 54.60
N THR A 21 -28.56 -2.72 53.53
CA THR A 21 -27.20 -2.92 53.00
C THR A 21 -26.89 -4.35 52.51
N ALA A 22 -27.75 -4.89 51.63
CA ALA A 22 -27.44 -6.02 50.76
C ALA A 22 -27.05 -5.57 49.33
N GLU A 23 -26.33 -4.44 49.21
CA GLU A 23 -26.06 -3.79 47.91
C GLU A 23 -24.66 -3.13 47.84
N GLN A 24 -23.63 -3.72 48.46
CA GLN A 24 -22.28 -3.11 48.43
C GLN A 24 -21.09 -4.08 48.54
N ALA A 25 -21.15 -5.23 47.85
CA ALA A 25 -20.01 -6.17 47.77
C ALA A 25 -19.91 -7.00 46.46
N SER A 26 -20.35 -6.46 45.31
CA SER A 26 -20.19 -7.12 44.00
C SER A 26 -19.14 -6.40 43.15
N LEU A 27 -17.95 -7.00 43.03
CA LEU A 27 -16.89 -6.52 42.14
C LEU A 27 -17.25 -6.82 40.68
N THR A 28 -17.15 -5.79 39.82
CA THR A 28 -17.06 -5.93 38.35
C THR A 28 -18.27 -6.58 37.67
N GLU A 29 -19.47 -6.02 37.83
CA GLU A 29 -20.54 -6.27 36.86
C GLU A 29 -20.36 -5.39 35.61
N LEU A 30 -19.92 -5.98 34.50
CA LEU A 30 -19.83 -5.26 33.22
C LEU A 30 -21.23 -4.92 32.71
N PRO A 31 -21.47 -3.71 32.16
CA PRO A 31 -22.77 -3.35 31.61
C PRO A 31 -23.20 -4.35 30.52
N PRO A 32 -24.46 -4.85 30.54
CA PRO A 32 -24.82 -6.06 29.82
C PRO A 32 -24.68 -5.91 28.31
N ALA A 33 -24.22 -7.00 27.65
CA ALA A 33 -23.94 -7.08 26.21
C ALA A 33 -25.13 -6.69 25.30
N VAL A 34 -26.35 -6.61 25.85
CA VAL A 34 -27.54 -6.01 25.22
C VAL A 34 -27.27 -4.59 24.73
N LYS A 35 -26.59 -3.73 25.51
CA LYS A 35 -26.28 -2.35 25.12
C LYS A 35 -25.32 -2.31 23.93
N PHE A 36 -24.27 -3.13 23.95
CA PHE A 36 -23.30 -3.24 22.86
C PHE A 36 -23.94 -3.73 21.55
N ASN A 37 -24.82 -4.73 21.60
CA ASN A 37 -25.56 -5.21 20.43
C ASN A 37 -26.48 -4.12 19.83
N GLN A 38 -27.12 -3.29 20.66
CA GLN A 38 -27.91 -2.15 20.20
C GLN A 38 -27.07 -0.97 19.68
N GLN A 39 -25.81 -0.87 20.09
CA GLN A 39 -24.84 0.09 19.55
C GLN A 39 -24.29 -0.41 18.20
N LEU A 40 -23.84 -1.67 18.12
CA LEU A 40 -23.41 -2.30 16.87
C LEU A 40 -24.48 -2.24 15.77
N ARG A 41 -25.76 -2.47 16.10
CA ARG A 41 -26.85 -2.32 15.12
C ARG A 41 -27.09 -0.88 14.65
N ARG A 42 -26.81 0.12 15.49
CA ARG A 42 -26.90 1.55 15.12
C ARG A 42 -25.69 2.03 14.33
N VAL A 43 -24.49 1.62 14.74
CA VAL A 43 -23.25 1.86 13.99
C VAL A 43 -23.35 1.19 12.62
N GLY A 44 -23.79 -0.08 12.55
CA GLY A 44 -23.95 -0.84 11.33
C GLY A 44 -24.91 -0.22 10.31
N THR A 45 -26.07 0.31 10.74
CA THR A 45 -26.95 1.04 9.82
C THR A 45 -26.38 2.37 9.35
N GLN A 46 -25.61 3.08 10.18
CA GLN A 46 -24.95 4.33 9.77
C GLN A 46 -23.74 4.09 8.86
N THR A 47 -22.88 3.11 9.14
CA THR A 47 -21.76 2.74 8.27
C THR A 47 -22.23 2.15 6.94
N SER A 48 -23.39 1.48 6.91
CA SER A 48 -23.98 0.99 5.65
C SER A 48 -24.18 2.13 4.63
N THR A 49 -24.70 3.29 5.06
CA THR A 49 -24.89 4.45 4.18
C THR A 49 -23.57 4.94 3.58
N PHE A 50 -22.53 5.09 4.41
CA PHE A 50 -21.19 5.50 3.93
C PHE A 50 -20.54 4.45 3.02
N LEU A 51 -20.75 3.15 3.29
CA LEU A 51 -20.22 2.06 2.46
C LEU A 51 -20.93 1.95 1.10
N VAL A 52 -22.24 2.22 1.05
CA VAL A 52 -23.01 2.28 -0.22
C VAL A 52 -22.56 3.46 -1.09
N GLN A 53 -22.18 4.59 -0.49
CA GLN A 53 -21.69 5.78 -1.18
C GLN A 53 -20.18 5.76 -1.47
N LEU A 54 -19.43 4.83 -0.87
CA LEU A 54 -17.98 4.71 -1.06
C LEU A 54 -17.56 4.52 -2.55
N PRO A 55 -18.26 3.71 -3.37
CA PRO A 55 -17.96 3.60 -4.80
C PRO A 55 -18.17 4.93 -5.55
N ASP A 56 -19.19 5.71 -5.19
CA ASP A 56 -19.48 7.00 -5.82
C ASP A 56 -18.43 8.05 -5.45
N TYR A 57 -17.99 8.10 -4.19
CA TYR A 57 -16.91 9.01 -3.76
C TYR A 57 -15.56 8.64 -4.37
N ILE A 58 -15.18 7.35 -4.39
CA ILE A 58 -13.93 6.90 -5.01
C ILE A 58 -13.99 7.03 -6.54
N GLY A 59 -15.15 6.76 -7.15
CA GLY A 59 -15.39 6.92 -8.59
C GLY A 59 -15.35 8.38 -9.04
N GLY A 60 -15.99 9.29 -8.29
CA GLY A 60 -15.93 10.74 -8.51
C GLY A 60 -14.50 11.27 -8.37
N LEU A 61 -13.81 10.95 -7.27
CA LEU A 61 -12.39 11.30 -7.12
C LEU A 61 -11.52 10.77 -8.26
N PHE A 62 -11.67 9.51 -8.65
CA PHE A 62 -10.88 8.95 -9.75
C PHE A 62 -11.26 9.53 -11.11
N ASN A 63 -12.49 10.01 -11.30
CA ASN A 63 -12.97 10.59 -12.56
C ASN A 63 -12.58 12.07 -12.71
N ASP A 64 -12.78 12.86 -11.68
CA ASP A 64 -12.59 14.31 -11.70
C ASP A 64 -11.09 14.67 -11.59
N TYR A 65 -10.31 13.81 -10.92
CA TYR A 65 -8.87 13.96 -10.78
C TYR A 65 -8.06 13.06 -11.74
N LYS A 66 -8.66 12.51 -12.82
CA LYS A 66 -7.96 11.67 -13.82
C LYS A 66 -6.63 12.27 -14.27
N GLN A 67 -6.65 13.54 -14.67
CA GLN A 67 -5.46 14.22 -15.19
C GLN A 67 -4.33 14.32 -14.15
N PRO A 68 -4.52 14.93 -12.95
CA PRO A 68 -3.46 14.98 -11.95
C PRO A 68 -3.07 13.59 -11.40
N ILE A 69 -4.00 12.63 -11.27
CA ILE A 69 -3.67 11.25 -10.87
C ILE A 69 -2.72 10.61 -11.89
N VAL A 70 -3.02 10.71 -13.19
CA VAL A 70 -2.15 10.20 -14.26
C VAL A 70 -0.81 10.93 -14.31
N THR A 71 -0.78 12.25 -14.06
CA THR A 71 0.49 13.00 -13.96
C THR A 71 1.34 12.53 -12.79
N VAL A 72 0.78 12.37 -11.59
CA VAL A 72 1.49 11.87 -10.41
C VAL A 72 1.93 10.42 -10.61
N ALA A 73 1.10 9.57 -11.24
CA ALA A 73 1.47 8.21 -11.60
C ALA A 73 2.63 8.16 -12.60
N LEU A 74 2.63 9.00 -13.63
CA LEU A 74 3.76 9.12 -14.58
C LEU A 74 5.05 9.58 -13.89
N ILE A 75 4.97 10.54 -12.96
CA ILE A 75 6.11 10.99 -12.16
C ILE A 75 6.63 9.84 -11.29
N ALA A 76 5.75 9.12 -10.59
CA ALA A 76 6.11 7.97 -9.76
C ALA A 76 6.75 6.83 -10.58
N VAL A 77 6.16 6.48 -11.73
CA VAL A 77 6.74 5.52 -12.69
C VAL A 77 8.12 6.00 -13.16
N THR A 78 8.30 7.27 -13.49
CA THR A 78 9.59 7.83 -13.90
C THR A 78 10.65 7.70 -12.80
N PHE A 79 10.30 7.97 -11.52
CA PHE A 79 11.20 7.76 -10.39
C PHE A 79 11.55 6.27 -10.17
N ILE A 80 10.58 5.37 -10.32
CA ILE A 80 10.80 3.92 -10.21
C ILE A 80 11.72 3.44 -11.34
N THR A 81 11.44 3.82 -12.59
CA THR A 81 12.29 3.50 -13.76
C THR A 81 13.70 4.05 -13.58
N LEU A 82 13.86 5.28 -13.11
CA LEU A 82 15.18 5.86 -12.83
C LEU A 82 15.92 5.07 -11.74
N LYS A 83 15.24 4.63 -10.67
CA LYS A 83 15.86 3.79 -9.65
C LYS A 83 16.25 2.40 -10.15
N VAL A 84 15.46 1.79 -11.04
CA VAL A 84 15.81 0.53 -11.70
C VAL A 84 17.02 0.71 -12.63
N VAL A 85 17.05 1.76 -13.45
CA VAL A 85 18.19 2.07 -14.34
C VAL A 85 19.47 2.31 -13.55
N LEU A 86 19.41 3.05 -12.44
CA LEU A 86 20.55 3.25 -11.55
C LEU A 86 21.03 1.92 -10.94
N GLY A 87 20.13 1.09 -10.42
CA GLY A 87 20.50 -0.24 -9.88
C GLY A 87 21.08 -1.20 -10.92
N VAL A 88 20.68 -1.08 -12.19
CA VAL A 88 21.31 -1.80 -13.31
C VAL A 88 22.70 -1.25 -13.62
N ILE A 89 22.90 0.07 -13.59
CA ILE A 89 24.23 0.68 -13.75
C ILE A 89 25.17 0.24 -12.62
N ASP A 90 24.70 0.26 -11.36
CA ASP A 90 25.47 -0.20 -10.20
C ASP A 90 25.85 -1.69 -10.35
N ALA A 91 24.91 -2.56 -10.70
CA ALA A 91 25.18 -4.00 -10.92
C ALA A 91 26.06 -4.30 -12.16
N LEU A 92 26.11 -3.39 -13.15
CA LEU A 92 27.06 -3.47 -14.26
C LEU A 92 28.45 -2.98 -13.85
N ASN A 93 28.55 -2.05 -12.89
CA ASN A 93 29.83 -1.56 -12.36
C ASN A 93 30.57 -2.62 -11.53
N ASP A 94 29.82 -3.49 -10.83
CA ASP A 94 30.38 -4.65 -10.11
C ASP A 94 31.10 -5.67 -11.03
N ILE A 95 30.90 -5.60 -12.35
CA ILE A 95 31.50 -6.51 -13.33
C ILE A 95 32.57 -5.74 -14.14
N PRO A 96 33.88 -5.85 -13.80
CA PRO A 96 34.91 -4.88 -14.19
C PRO A 96 35.23 -4.81 -15.70
N LEU A 97 34.68 -5.71 -16.52
CA LEU A 97 34.83 -5.70 -17.97
C LEU A 97 33.57 -5.20 -18.71
N LEU A 98 32.40 -5.12 -18.07
CA LEU A 98 31.17 -4.71 -18.76
C LEU A 98 31.12 -3.21 -19.04
N ILE A 99 31.42 -2.34 -18.08
CA ILE A 99 31.44 -0.88 -18.31
C ILE A 99 32.33 -0.50 -19.53
N PRO A 100 33.63 -0.85 -19.56
CA PRO A 100 34.52 -0.40 -20.65
C PRO A 100 34.18 -1.05 -21.99
N THR A 101 33.60 -2.27 -22.01
CA THR A 101 33.16 -2.88 -23.28
C THR A 101 31.88 -2.24 -23.80
N PHE A 102 30.88 -1.96 -22.94
CA PHE A 102 29.68 -1.23 -23.34
C PHE A 102 29.98 0.21 -23.77
N GLU A 103 30.93 0.89 -23.12
CA GLU A 103 31.40 2.22 -23.53
C GLU A 103 32.04 2.17 -24.92
N LEU A 104 32.98 1.25 -25.15
CA LEU A 104 33.65 1.08 -26.46
C LEU A 104 32.67 0.71 -27.58
N ILE A 105 31.70 -0.19 -27.30
CA ILE A 105 30.63 -0.56 -28.24
C ILE A 105 29.73 0.64 -28.51
N GLY A 106 29.32 1.39 -27.48
CA GLY A 106 28.46 2.56 -27.57
C GLY A 106 29.09 3.69 -28.40
N ILE A 107 30.34 4.03 -28.13
CA ILE A 107 31.10 5.04 -28.89
C ILE A 107 31.27 4.58 -30.35
N SER A 108 31.69 3.33 -30.57
CA SER A 108 31.85 2.75 -31.92
C SER A 108 30.56 2.82 -32.72
N TYR A 109 29.44 2.41 -32.11
CA TYR A 109 28.13 2.44 -32.75
C TYR A 109 27.64 3.86 -33.00
N LEU A 110 27.81 4.79 -32.05
CA LEU A 110 27.43 6.20 -32.19
C LEU A 110 28.19 6.89 -33.33
N VAL A 111 29.50 6.66 -33.45
CA VAL A 111 30.34 7.17 -34.55
C VAL A 111 29.89 6.58 -35.88
N TRP A 112 29.74 5.26 -35.97
CA TRP A 112 29.27 4.58 -37.19
C TRP A 112 27.88 5.06 -37.62
N PHE A 113 26.92 5.12 -36.69
CA PHE A 113 25.56 5.56 -36.94
C PHE A 113 25.51 7.02 -37.41
N SER A 114 26.29 7.90 -36.77
CA SER A 114 26.38 9.32 -37.17
C SER A 114 26.90 9.46 -38.60
N ILE A 115 27.96 8.74 -38.97
CA ILE A 115 28.52 8.78 -40.33
C ILE A 115 27.56 8.14 -41.34
N ARG A 116 26.94 7.00 -41.01
CA ARG A 116 26.06 6.22 -41.90
C ARG A 116 24.68 6.85 -42.10
N TYR A 117 24.12 7.57 -41.13
CA TYR A 117 22.74 8.07 -41.20
C TYR A 117 22.60 9.59 -41.06
N LEU A 118 23.43 10.26 -40.25
CA LEU A 118 23.25 11.70 -39.99
C LEU A 118 23.94 12.59 -41.05
N ILE A 119 25.12 12.22 -41.57
CA ILE A 119 25.87 13.07 -42.51
C ILE A 119 25.16 13.21 -43.88
N ARG A 120 24.73 12.10 -44.49
CA ARG A 120 24.18 12.10 -45.87
C ARG A 120 22.68 12.37 -45.90
N ALA A 121 22.23 13.29 -46.75
CA ALA A 121 20.82 13.68 -46.86
C ALA A 121 19.89 12.52 -47.25
N SER A 122 20.33 11.63 -48.16
CA SER A 122 19.66 10.39 -48.53
C SER A 122 19.45 9.45 -47.34
N ASN A 123 20.40 9.42 -46.41
CA ASN A 123 20.42 8.46 -45.31
C ASN A 123 19.64 9.01 -44.10
N ARG A 124 19.50 10.35 -43.99
CA ARG A 124 18.50 10.98 -43.12
C ARG A 124 17.05 10.69 -43.57
N GLN A 125 16.82 10.62 -44.89
CA GLN A 125 15.52 10.24 -45.49
C GLN A 125 15.19 8.74 -45.31
N GLU A 126 16.21 7.87 -45.31
CA GLU A 126 16.11 6.47 -44.92
C GLU A 126 15.72 6.35 -43.44
N LEU A 127 16.46 7.02 -42.54
CA LEU A 127 16.23 7.02 -41.10
C LEU A 127 14.84 7.58 -40.72
N SER A 128 14.39 8.67 -41.34
CA SER A 128 13.09 9.27 -41.01
C SER A 128 11.91 8.35 -41.36
N LYS A 129 11.99 7.60 -42.46
CA LYS A 129 10.98 6.58 -42.83
C LYS A 129 10.94 5.43 -41.83
N VAL A 130 12.11 4.96 -41.36
CA VAL A 130 12.19 3.94 -40.30
C VAL A 130 11.56 4.45 -39.01
N LEU A 131 11.88 5.67 -38.57
CA LEU A 131 11.28 6.29 -37.38
C LEU A 131 9.76 6.48 -37.52
N GLN A 132 9.25 6.85 -38.69
CA GLN A 132 7.81 6.93 -38.94
C GLN A 132 7.13 5.56 -38.84
N SER A 133 7.75 4.50 -39.38
CA SER A 133 7.25 3.12 -39.26
C SER A 133 7.22 2.64 -37.80
N LEU A 134 8.28 2.88 -37.04
CA LEU A 134 8.32 2.54 -35.60
C LEU A 134 7.27 3.35 -34.81
N LYS A 135 7.10 4.64 -35.11
CA LYS A 135 6.07 5.48 -34.48
C LYS A 135 4.68 4.88 -34.72
N ALA A 136 4.33 4.56 -35.96
CA ALA A 136 3.02 3.99 -36.31
C ALA A 136 2.78 2.61 -35.66
N GLN A 137 3.82 1.79 -35.51
CA GLN A 137 3.72 0.49 -34.81
C GLN A 137 3.48 0.64 -33.30
N VAL A 138 4.05 1.66 -32.66
CA VAL A 138 3.99 1.83 -31.19
C VAL A 138 2.79 2.66 -30.73
N LEU A 139 2.37 3.67 -31.50
CA LEU A 139 1.33 4.63 -31.11
C LEU A 139 0.00 4.44 -31.86
N GLY A 140 -0.04 3.58 -32.87
CA GLY A 140 -1.04 3.66 -33.94
C GLY A 140 -0.65 4.71 -34.99
N SER A 141 -1.38 4.70 -36.11
CA SER A 141 -1.16 5.52 -37.31
C SER A 141 -1.21 7.03 -37.06
#